data_AF-G0QY52-F1
#
_entry.id   AF-G0QY52-F1
#
_cell.length_a   1.000
_cell.length_b   1.000
_cell.length_c   1.000
_cell.angle_alpha   90.00
_cell.angle_beta   90.00
_cell.angle_gamma   90.00
#
_symmetry.space_group_name_H-M   'P 1'
#
loop_
_entity.id
_entity.type
_entity.pdbx_description
1 polymer ?
#
loop_
_entity_poly.entity_id
_entity_poly.type
_entity_poly.pdbx_seq_one_letter_code
_entity_poly.pdbx_strand_id
1 'polypeptide(L)'
;MLRLYRKLVQNNKIAFNFCSQIQKAEIKKDEVPVHLRPYDRQKYEVPSTKLKYSSGYALLDVDPMPRSTIMKISYNLLERLKEVPEHAMYRIYTEEKVKYIMKLTDEVEDIKTLEEEFGHESIEIFIQCYKKELQLVDYMKSSKPWESRPDDLEENENVRLASQKRVGLKHQRLDKPEREQVQFIGEKQKQ
;
A
#
# COMPACT_ATOMS: atom_id res chain seq x y z
N MET A 1 -47.06 -26.60 -8.84
CA MET A 1 -45.62 -26.34 -9.04
C MET A 1 -45.16 -24.92 -8.63
N LEU A 2 -45.82 -24.26 -7.66
CA LEU A 2 -45.43 -22.90 -7.19
C LEU A 2 -45.35 -22.77 -5.66
N ARG A 3 -45.48 -23.88 -4.91
CA ARG A 3 -45.43 -23.89 -3.43
C ARG A 3 -44.07 -24.29 -2.84
N LEU A 4 -43.10 -24.71 -3.66
CA LEU A 4 -41.79 -25.17 -3.18
C LEU A 4 -40.68 -24.11 -3.25
N TYR A 5 -40.86 -23.04 -4.03
CA TYR A 5 -39.83 -21.98 -4.16
C TYR A 5 -39.86 -20.94 -3.04
N ARG A 6 -40.89 -20.90 -2.19
CA ARG A 6 -41.00 -19.88 -1.13
C ARG A 6 -40.21 -20.23 0.14
N LYS A 7 -39.78 -21.49 0.31
CA LYS A 7 -39.03 -21.95 1.49
C LYS A 7 -37.50 -21.88 1.36
N LEU A 8 -36.97 -21.69 0.15
CA LEU A 8 -35.51 -21.60 -0.08
C LEU A 8 -34.94 -20.17 0.02
N VAL A 9 -35.79 -19.15 0.18
CA VAL A 9 -35.36 -17.75 0.32
C VAL A 9 -35.11 -17.36 1.78
N GLN A 10 -35.54 -18.16 2.76
CA GLN A 10 -35.44 -17.80 4.18
C GLN A 10 -34.18 -18.27 4.91
N ASN A 11 -33.24 -18.96 4.24
CA ASN A 11 -32.03 -19.48 4.88
C ASN A 11 -30.71 -18.86 4.40
N ASN A 12 -30.73 -17.72 3.70
CA ASN A 12 -29.53 -16.93 3.47
C ASN A 12 -29.56 -15.65 4.32
N LYS A 13 -29.29 -15.82 5.62
CA LYS A 13 -28.70 -14.76 6.44
C LYS A 13 -27.23 -14.59 6.06
N ILE A 14 -26.99 -14.20 4.81
CA ILE A 14 -25.78 -13.47 4.46
C ILE A 14 -26.26 -12.04 4.23
N ALA A 15 -26.71 -11.41 5.33
CA ALA A 15 -26.83 -9.97 5.36
C ALA A 15 -25.40 -9.44 5.28
N PHE A 16 -25.03 -9.10 4.05
CA PHE A 16 -23.77 -8.50 3.65
C PHE A 16 -23.41 -7.38 4.65
N ASN A 17 -22.31 -7.54 5.40
CA ASN A 17 -21.81 -6.63 6.45
C ASN A 17 -21.49 -5.20 5.99
N PHE A 18 -21.83 -4.85 4.75
CA PHE A 18 -21.52 -3.60 4.07
C PHE A 18 -22.29 -2.39 4.62
N CYS A 19 -23.47 -2.61 5.23
CA CYS A 19 -24.28 -1.53 5.80
C CYS A 19 -23.65 -0.92 7.08
N SER A 20 -22.93 -1.72 7.87
CA SER A 20 -22.29 -1.24 9.11
C SER A 20 -21.09 -0.30 8.86
N GLN A 21 -20.36 -0.53 7.76
CA GLN A 21 -19.21 0.29 7.38
C GLN A 21 -19.64 1.66 6.86
N ILE A 22 -20.74 1.73 6.10
CA ILE A 22 -21.31 2.98 5.59
C ILE A 22 -21.79 3.85 6.77
N GLN A 23 -22.50 3.26 7.74
CA GLN A 23 -22.98 3.98 8.92
C GLN A 23 -21.83 4.50 9.82
N LYS A 24 -20.76 3.70 10.01
CA LYS A 24 -19.56 4.15 10.73
C LYS A 24 -18.77 5.23 9.98
N ALA A 25 -18.77 5.19 8.65
CA ALA A 25 -18.11 6.18 7.81
C ALA A 25 -18.87 7.52 7.77
N GLU A 26 -20.19 7.52 7.98
CA GLU A 26 -21.00 8.74 8.04
C GLU A 26 -20.81 9.52 9.35
N ILE A 27 -20.63 8.84 10.48
CA ILE A 27 -20.44 9.48 11.80
C ILE A 27 -19.09 10.23 11.91
N LYS A 28 -18.07 9.84 11.15
CA LYS A 28 -16.70 10.37 11.26
C LYS A 28 -16.39 11.60 10.39
N LYS A 29 -17.32 12.09 9.56
CA LYS A 29 -17.04 13.14 8.55
C LYS A 29 -16.77 14.52 9.14
N ASP A 30 -17.26 14.79 10.35
CA ASP A 30 -17.16 16.09 11.02
C ASP A 30 -16.02 16.16 12.05
N GLU A 31 -15.24 15.09 12.20
CA GLU A 31 -14.11 15.07 13.14
C GLU A 31 -12.85 15.65 12.48
N VAL A 32 -12.18 16.57 13.18
CA VAL A 32 -10.84 17.08 12.82
C VAL A 32 -9.93 15.89 12.49
N PRO A 33 -9.15 15.90 11.40
CA PRO A 33 -8.31 14.74 11.05
C PRO A 33 -7.22 14.52 12.11
N VAL A 34 -6.89 13.25 12.37
CA VAL A 34 -6.00 12.84 13.48
C VAL A 34 -4.67 13.60 13.51
N HIS A 35 -4.05 13.82 12.35
CA HIS A 35 -2.74 14.48 12.25
C HIS A 35 -2.75 15.98 12.60
N LEU A 36 -3.92 16.60 12.70
CA LEU A 36 -4.07 17.99 13.14
C LEU A 36 -4.49 18.11 14.61
N ARG A 37 -4.90 17.00 15.24
CA ARG A 37 -5.29 16.99 16.65
C ARG A 37 -4.05 17.12 17.55
N PRO A 38 -4.14 17.79 18.71
CA PRO A 38 -3.12 17.70 19.74
C PRO A 38 -2.91 16.25 20.20
N TYR A 39 -1.72 15.94 20.71
CA TYR A 39 -1.43 14.59 21.22
C TYR A 39 -2.16 14.33 22.55
N ASP A 40 -3.09 13.39 22.54
CA ASP A 40 -3.85 12.98 23.71
C ASP A 40 -3.09 11.95 24.55
N ARG A 41 -2.36 12.44 25.56
CA ARG A 41 -1.58 11.59 26.48
C ARG A 41 -2.41 10.47 27.12
N GLN A 42 -3.62 10.81 27.57
CA GLN A 42 -4.53 9.87 28.25
C GLN A 42 -5.02 8.74 27.33
N LYS A 43 -5.07 8.98 26.02
CA LYS A 43 -5.54 7.98 25.04
C LYS A 43 -4.45 7.00 24.65
N TYR A 44 -3.22 7.47 24.45
CA TYR A 44 -2.15 6.66 23.86
C TYR A 44 -1.14 6.12 24.88
N GLU A 45 -0.89 6.82 26.00
CA GLU A 45 0.03 6.35 27.05
C GLU A 45 -0.64 5.39 28.03
N VAL A 46 -1.44 4.48 27.49
CA VAL A 46 -2.11 3.42 28.23
C VAL A 46 -1.44 2.10 27.83
N PRO A 47 -0.97 1.29 28.79
CA PRO A 47 -0.47 -0.05 28.47
C PRO A 47 -1.61 -0.88 27.89
N SER A 48 -1.32 -1.73 26.92
CA SER A 48 -2.35 -2.57 26.34
C SER A 48 -2.96 -3.51 27.38
N THR A 49 -4.27 -3.73 27.28
CA THR A 49 -5.02 -4.66 28.11
C THR A 49 -4.40 -6.07 28.11
N LYS A 50 -3.84 -6.49 26.97
CA LYS A 50 -3.16 -7.78 26.83
C LYS A 50 -1.68 -7.56 26.51
N LEU A 51 -0.85 -7.63 27.54
CA LEU A 51 0.59 -7.57 27.38
C LEU A 51 1.11 -8.83 26.68
N LYS A 52 2.03 -8.64 25.75
CA LYS A 52 2.79 -9.73 25.13
C LYS A 52 3.91 -10.17 26.06
N TYR A 53 4.17 -11.47 26.09
CA TYR A 53 5.26 -12.03 26.88
C TYR A 53 6.62 -11.88 26.19
N SER A 54 6.66 -12.04 24.86
CA SER A 54 7.86 -11.90 24.03
C SER A 54 7.46 -11.49 22.61
N SER A 55 8.35 -10.78 21.93
CA SER A 55 8.20 -10.40 20.51
C SER A 55 8.45 -11.55 19.55
N GLY A 56 9.16 -12.61 19.99
CA GLY A 56 9.56 -13.74 19.15
C GLY A 56 10.86 -13.53 18.37
N TYR A 57 11.47 -12.33 18.43
CA TYR A 57 12.74 -12.04 17.74
C TYR A 57 13.89 -11.85 18.74
N ALA A 58 15.09 -12.30 18.35
CA ALA A 58 16.28 -12.11 19.16
C ALA A 58 16.65 -10.61 19.23
N LEU A 59 17.01 -10.13 20.42
CA LEU A 59 17.41 -8.75 20.69
C LEU A 59 16.33 -7.68 20.41
N LEU A 60 15.05 -8.08 20.43
CA LEU A 60 13.93 -7.16 20.29
C LEU A 60 12.97 -7.31 21.47
N ASP A 61 12.99 -6.33 22.36
CA ASP A 61 12.13 -6.31 23.54
C ASP A 61 10.70 -5.86 23.21
N VAL A 62 9.74 -6.31 24.01
CA VAL A 62 8.33 -5.92 23.89
C VAL A 62 8.16 -4.46 24.32
N ASP A 63 7.53 -3.65 23.47
CA ASP A 63 7.18 -2.26 23.82
C ASP A 63 5.92 -2.27 24.71
N PRO A 64 5.94 -1.69 25.92
CA PRO A 64 4.75 -1.63 26.78
C PRO A 64 3.63 -0.75 26.21
N MET A 65 3.95 0.26 25.39
CA MET A 65 3.00 1.26 24.90
C MET A 65 3.23 1.59 23.41
N PRO A 66 3.04 0.61 22.50
CA PRO A 66 3.41 0.74 21.09
C PRO A 66 2.66 1.88 20.37
N ARG A 67 1.38 2.09 20.70
CA ARG A 67 0.55 3.16 20.09
C ARG A 67 1.13 4.55 20.38
N SER A 68 1.55 4.79 21.62
CA SER A 68 2.20 6.06 22.00
C SER A 68 3.50 6.27 21.22
N THR A 69 4.31 5.23 21.08
CA THR A 69 5.60 5.27 20.38
C THR A 69 5.39 5.59 18.90
N ILE A 70 4.46 4.90 18.23
CA ILE A 70 4.12 5.12 16.82
C ILE A 70 3.61 6.55 16.60
N MET A 71 2.74 7.04 17.48
CA MET A 71 2.16 8.36 17.35
C MET A 71 3.22 9.46 17.53
N LYS A 72 4.10 9.33 18.53
CA LYS A 72 5.24 10.25 18.75
C LYS A 72 6.20 10.26 17.56
N ILE A 73 6.52 9.10 17.00
CA ILE A 73 7.38 9.01 15.80
C ILE A 73 6.71 9.71 14.61
N SER A 74 5.40 9.52 14.42
CA SER A 74 4.65 10.15 13.34
C SER A 74 4.66 11.67 13.41
N TYR A 75 4.44 12.26 14.58
CA TYR A 75 4.54 13.72 14.75
C TYR A 75 5.94 14.24 14.42
N ASN A 76 6.98 13.55 14.91
CA ASN A 76 8.37 13.89 14.61
C ASN A 76 8.71 13.77 13.11
N LEU A 77 8.11 12.81 12.40
CA LEU A 77 8.25 12.66 10.95
C LEU A 77 7.60 13.82 10.20
N LEU A 78 6.34 14.15 10.53
CA LEU A 78 5.63 15.26 9.91
C LEU A 78 6.34 16.60 10.13
N GLU A 79 6.94 16.80 11.30
CA GLU A 79 7.75 18.00 11.57
C GLU A 79 9.00 18.05 10.69
N ARG A 80 9.76 16.96 10.61
CA ARG A 80 10.98 16.89 9.79
C ARG A 80 10.70 17.00 8.29
N LEU A 81 9.57 16.48 7.81
CA LEU A 81 9.18 16.52 6.40
C LEU A 81 8.87 17.94 5.90
N LYS A 82 8.55 18.89 6.79
CA LYS A 82 8.32 20.30 6.40
C LYS A 82 9.52 20.96 5.72
N GLU A 83 10.73 20.51 6.01
CA GLU A 83 11.97 21.02 5.41
C GLU A 83 12.18 20.53 3.96
N VAL A 84 11.57 19.41 3.60
CA VAL A 84 11.62 18.86 2.23
C VAL A 84 10.63 19.64 1.36
N PRO A 85 10.93 19.99 0.09
CA PRO A 85 9.99 20.78 -0.72
C PRO A 85 8.71 20.00 -1.06
N GLU A 86 7.59 20.72 -1.20
CA GLU A 86 6.25 20.13 -1.42
C GLU A 86 6.09 19.38 -2.74
N HIS A 87 6.85 19.76 -3.78
CA HIS A 87 6.82 19.09 -5.08
C HIS A 87 7.58 17.76 -5.08
N ALA A 88 8.41 17.50 -4.05
CA ALA A 88 9.16 16.26 -3.98
C ALA A 88 8.19 15.09 -3.76
N MET A 89 8.14 14.18 -4.72
CA MET A 89 7.30 12.98 -4.66
C MET A 89 7.51 12.20 -3.35
N TYR A 90 8.76 12.12 -2.88
CA TYR A 90 9.09 11.51 -1.60
C TYR A 90 8.29 12.10 -0.44
N ARG A 91 8.17 13.44 -0.34
CA ARG A 91 7.41 14.11 0.72
C ARG A 91 5.92 13.77 0.63
N ILE A 92 5.34 13.84 -0.56
CA ILE A 92 3.91 13.55 -0.78
C ILE A 92 3.56 12.14 -0.32
N TYR A 93 4.32 11.14 -0.79
CA TYR A 93 4.04 9.74 -0.43
C TYR A 93 4.29 9.43 1.04
N THR A 94 5.34 10.01 1.63
CA THR A 94 5.64 9.79 3.05
C THR A 94 4.61 10.46 3.95
N GLU A 95 4.15 11.67 3.64
CA GLU A 95 3.09 12.33 4.40
C GLU A 95 1.78 11.52 4.36
N GLU A 96 1.35 11.04 3.19
CA GLU A 96 0.14 10.22 3.07
C GLU A 96 0.26 8.89 3.83
N LYS A 97 1.42 8.23 3.72
CA LYS A 97 1.74 7.03 4.50
C LYS A 97 1.65 7.29 6.01
N VAL A 98 2.25 8.37 6.50
CA VAL A 98 2.24 8.73 7.93
C VAL A 98 0.82 9.06 8.40
N LYS A 99 0.05 9.85 7.64
CA LYS A 99 -1.34 10.18 7.95
C LYS A 99 -2.20 8.91 8.06
N TYR A 100 -2.00 7.95 7.16
CA TYR A 100 -2.69 6.66 7.20
C TYR A 100 -2.32 5.85 8.46
N ILE A 101 -1.04 5.75 8.79
CA ILE A 101 -0.57 5.07 10.01
C ILE A 101 -1.15 5.71 11.28
N MET A 102 -1.15 7.05 11.36
CA MET A 102 -1.75 7.78 12.49
C MET A 102 -3.25 7.47 12.61
N LYS A 103 -3.97 7.46 11.49
CA LYS A 103 -5.40 7.13 11.48
C LYS A 103 -5.67 5.72 12.01
N LEU A 104 -4.96 4.72 11.51
CA LEU A 104 -5.12 3.34 11.98
C LEU A 104 -4.80 3.20 13.47
N THR A 105 -3.70 3.81 13.93
CA THR A 105 -3.28 3.77 15.34
C THR A 105 -4.30 4.43 16.28
N ASP A 106 -5.02 5.44 15.77
CA ASP A 106 -6.09 6.12 16.51
C ASP A 106 -7.37 5.29 16.61
N GLU A 107 -7.75 4.63 15.52
CA GLU A 107 -8.99 3.86 15.39
C GLU A 107 -8.91 2.48 16.06
N VAL A 108 -7.74 1.84 16.00
CA VAL A 108 -7.53 0.47 16.49
C VAL A 108 -6.81 0.50 17.83
N GLU A 109 -7.48 0.02 18.87
CA GLU A 109 -6.92 -0.04 20.24
C GLU A 109 -6.21 -1.36 20.54
N ASP A 110 -6.72 -2.47 20.01
CA ASP A 110 -6.09 -3.79 20.20
C ASP A 110 -4.83 -3.94 19.33
N ILE A 111 -3.73 -4.36 19.97
CA ILE A 111 -2.43 -4.47 19.31
C ILE A 111 -2.48 -5.54 18.22
N LYS A 112 -3.15 -6.67 18.46
CA LYS A 112 -3.18 -7.78 17.50
C LYS A 112 -3.88 -7.40 16.21
N THR A 113 -5.03 -6.75 16.33
CA THR A 113 -5.73 -6.23 15.16
C THR A 113 -4.91 -5.16 14.45
N LEU A 114 -4.15 -4.35 15.18
CA LEU A 114 -3.28 -3.34 14.58
C LEU A 114 -2.12 -3.98 13.77
N GLU A 115 -1.60 -5.12 14.22
CA GLU A 115 -0.59 -5.90 13.49
C GLU A 115 -1.12 -6.48 12.18
N GLU A 116 -2.34 -7.03 12.23
CA GLU A 116 -3.04 -7.55 11.05
C GLU A 116 -3.28 -6.45 10.01
N GLU A 117 -3.74 -5.27 10.45
CA GLU A 117 -3.98 -4.11 9.57
C GLU A 117 -2.69 -3.55 8.96
N PHE A 118 -1.59 -3.53 9.73
CA PHE A 118 -0.29 -3.13 9.19
C PHE A 118 0.38 -4.23 8.34
N GLY A 119 -0.09 -5.47 8.40
CA GLY A 119 0.51 -6.61 7.69
C GLY A 119 1.89 -6.99 8.24
N HIS A 120 2.14 -6.75 9.52
CA HIS A 120 3.40 -7.08 10.19
C HIS A 120 3.18 -8.21 11.21
N GLU A 121 4.13 -9.15 11.29
CA GLU A 121 4.09 -10.25 12.27
C GLU A 121 4.20 -9.75 13.73
N SER A 122 4.95 -8.66 13.93
CA SER A 122 5.18 -8.03 15.24
C SER A 122 5.22 -6.50 15.13
N ILE A 123 4.51 -5.83 16.05
CA ILE A 123 4.44 -4.38 16.16
C ILE A 123 5.79 -3.77 16.54
N GLU A 124 6.63 -4.51 17.26
CA GLU A 124 7.96 -4.09 17.66
C GLU A 124 8.89 -3.94 16.43
N ILE A 125 8.79 -4.86 15.47
CA ILE A 125 9.49 -4.75 14.18
C ILE A 125 9.02 -3.53 13.42
N PHE A 126 7.70 -3.31 13.37
CA PHE A 126 7.13 -2.14 12.73
C PHE A 126 7.71 -0.86 13.34
N ILE A 127 7.72 -0.74 14.67
CA ILE A 127 8.30 0.41 15.38
C ILE A 127 9.78 0.59 15.05
N GLN A 128 10.56 -0.48 14.99
CA GLN A 128 11.98 -0.40 14.63
C GLN A 128 12.19 0.07 13.19
N CYS A 129 11.43 -0.45 12.23
CA CYS A 129 11.43 0.00 10.85
C CYS A 129 10.99 1.47 10.74
N TYR A 130 9.99 1.86 11.51
CA TYR A 130 9.47 3.22 11.52
C TYR A 130 10.45 4.22 12.14
N LYS A 131 11.25 3.81 13.13
CA LYS A 131 12.39 4.60 13.63
C LYS A 131 13.47 4.80 12.56
N LYS A 132 13.71 3.82 11.68
CA LYS A 132 14.64 3.97 10.55
C LYS A 132 14.10 4.95 9.50
N GLU A 133 12.79 5.09 9.35
CA GLU A 133 12.19 6.11 8.48
C GLU A 133 12.60 7.52 8.94
N LEU A 134 12.64 7.80 10.25
CA LEU A 134 13.15 9.09 10.75
C LEU A 134 14.60 9.34 10.32
N GLN A 135 15.46 8.33 10.43
CA GLN A 135 16.86 8.41 9.99
C GLN A 135 16.96 8.61 8.47
N LEU A 136 16.08 7.96 7.71
CA LEU A 136 15.99 8.12 6.26
C LEU A 136 15.61 9.56 5.90
N VAL A 137 14.62 10.16 6.57
CA VAL A 137 14.25 11.56 6.32
C VAL A 137 15.45 12.48 6.54
N ASP A 138 16.20 12.28 7.63
CA ASP A 138 17.40 13.07 7.91
C ASP A 138 18.48 12.87 6.82
N TYR A 139 18.65 11.65 6.32
CA TYR A 139 19.53 11.36 5.18
C TYR A 139 19.05 12.02 3.89
N MET A 140 17.74 11.97 3.60
CA MET A 140 17.13 12.53 2.40
C MET A 140 17.26 14.05 2.35
N LYS A 141 17.18 14.73 3.50
CA LYS A 141 17.48 16.17 3.61
C LYS A 141 18.88 16.51 3.14
N SER A 142 19.87 15.67 3.46
CA SER A 142 21.26 15.88 3.06
C SER A 142 21.53 15.52 1.60
N SER A 143 20.91 14.44 1.10
CA SER A 143 21.17 13.90 -0.24
C SER A 143 20.37 14.57 -1.35
N LYS A 144 19.23 15.19 -1.02
CA LYS A 144 18.32 15.94 -1.90
C LYS A 144 18.08 15.26 -3.28
N PRO A 145 17.59 14.02 -3.31
CA PRO A 145 17.46 13.26 -4.56
C PRO A 145 16.35 13.77 -5.50
N TRP A 146 15.56 14.76 -5.08
CA TRP A 146 14.56 15.41 -5.93
C TRP A 146 15.14 16.52 -6.81
N GLU A 147 16.40 16.91 -6.61
CA GLU A 147 17.10 17.87 -7.48
C GLU A 147 17.74 17.12 -8.66
N SER A 148 17.45 17.54 -9.90
CA SER A 148 18.13 16.99 -11.08
C SER A 148 19.61 17.37 -11.09
N ARG A 149 20.49 16.37 -11.24
CA ARG A 149 21.92 16.58 -11.45
C ARG A 149 22.25 16.62 -12.94
N PRO A 150 23.36 17.27 -13.34
CA PRO A 150 23.79 17.26 -14.74
C PRO A 150 24.05 15.85 -15.27
N ASP A 151 24.66 14.98 -14.46
CA ASP A 151 24.91 13.58 -14.83
C ASP A 151 23.60 12.78 -15.06
N ASP A 152 22.54 13.13 -14.33
CA ASP A 152 21.23 12.49 -14.48
C ASP A 152 20.62 12.77 -15.85
N LEU A 153 20.98 13.86 -16.54
CA LEU A 153 20.46 14.16 -17.87
C LEU A 153 20.96 13.14 -18.90
N GLU A 154 22.23 12.75 -18.84
CA GLU A 154 22.80 11.74 -19.72
C GLU A 154 22.23 10.34 -19.42
N GLU A 155 22.07 9.99 -18.14
CA GLU A 155 21.43 8.73 -17.74
C GLU A 155 19.95 8.68 -18.09
N ASN A 156 19.21 9.78 -17.92
CA ASN A 156 17.80 9.87 -18.31
C ASN A 156 17.62 9.72 -19.82
N GLU A 157 18.54 10.27 -20.62
CA GLU A 157 18.55 10.02 -22.06
C GLU A 157 18.86 8.55 -22.38
N ASN A 158 19.78 7.90 -21.67
CA ASN A 158 20.04 6.46 -21.83
C ASN A 158 18.82 5.60 -21.47
N VAL A 159 18.13 5.91 -20.36
CA VAL A 159 16.89 5.25 -19.96
C VAL A 159 15.78 5.53 -20.97
N ARG A 160 15.67 6.76 -21.47
CA ARG A 160 14.75 7.13 -22.54
C ARG A 160 15.05 6.34 -23.81
N LEU A 161 16.29 6.26 -24.24
CA LEU A 161 16.74 5.48 -25.41
C LEU A 161 16.49 3.98 -25.22
N ALA A 162 16.65 3.44 -24.00
CA ALA A 162 16.35 2.06 -23.68
C ALA A 162 14.84 1.77 -23.64
N SER A 163 14.04 2.73 -23.16
CA SER A 163 12.57 2.65 -23.06
C SER A 163 11.86 2.96 -24.38
N GLN A 164 12.55 3.54 -25.36
CA GLN A 164 12.04 3.63 -26.72
C GLN A 164 11.65 2.24 -27.17
N LYS A 165 10.36 2.07 -27.49
CA LYS A 165 9.88 0.84 -28.12
C LYS A 165 10.73 0.64 -29.36
N ARG A 166 11.61 -0.37 -29.33
CA ARG A 166 12.26 -0.84 -30.54
C ARG A 166 11.12 -1.28 -31.45
N VAL A 167 10.81 -0.43 -32.43
CA VAL A 167 9.98 -0.84 -33.57
C VAL A 167 10.81 -1.96 -34.17
N GLY A 168 10.46 -3.20 -33.84
CA GLY A 168 11.23 -4.33 -34.31
C GLY A 168 11.36 -4.17 -35.81
N LEU A 169 12.58 -4.35 -36.33
CA LEU A 169 12.71 -4.89 -37.68
C LEU A 169 11.68 -6.00 -37.71
N LYS A 170 10.61 -5.85 -38.50
CA LYS A 170 9.57 -6.87 -38.59
C LYS A 170 10.36 -8.15 -38.72
N HIS A 171 10.24 -9.03 -37.73
CA HIS A 171 10.76 -10.38 -37.83
C HIS A 171 10.39 -10.75 -39.24
N GLN A 172 11.37 -11.02 -40.10
CA GLN A 172 11.08 -11.53 -41.42
C GLN A 172 10.53 -12.92 -41.15
N ARG A 173 9.27 -12.96 -40.69
CA ARG A 173 8.38 -14.04 -40.97
C ARG A 173 8.43 -14.02 -42.48
N LEU A 174 9.26 -14.90 -43.03
CA LEU A 174 9.04 -15.38 -44.37
C LEU A 174 7.62 -15.93 -44.27
N ASP A 175 6.64 -15.09 -44.58
CA ASP A 175 5.26 -15.53 -44.71
C ASP A 175 5.36 -16.70 -45.66
N LYS A 176 5.04 -17.89 -45.14
CA LYS A 176 5.21 -19.12 -45.91
C LYS A 176 4.47 -18.90 -47.22
N PRO A 177 5.13 -18.97 -48.39
CA PRO A 177 4.46 -18.67 -49.64
C PRO A 177 3.24 -19.57 -49.76
N GLU A 178 2.13 -19.02 -50.28
CA GLU A 178 0.93 -19.81 -50.49
C GLU A 178 1.26 -21.03 -51.34
N ARG A 179 0.87 -22.21 -50.83
CA ARG A 179 1.12 -23.46 -51.53
C ARG A 179 0.12 -23.56 -52.69
N GLU A 180 0.62 -23.78 -53.91
CA GLU A 180 -0.24 -24.01 -55.07
C GLU A 180 -1.20 -25.18 -54.79
N GLN A 181 -2.50 -24.93 -54.99
CA GLN A 181 -3.52 -25.97 -54.85
C GLN A 181 -3.52 -26.83 -56.12
N VAL A 182 -2.93 -28.02 -56.03
CA VAL A 182 -3.00 -29.00 -57.12
C VAL A 182 -4.38 -29.64 -57.09
N GLN A 183 -5.13 -29.58 -58.21
CA GLN A 183 -6.41 -30.28 -58.32
C GLN A 183 -6.18 -31.78 -58.09
N PHE A 184 -6.97 -32.37 -57.18
CA PHE A 184 -6.89 -33.79 -56.88
C PHE A 184 -7.33 -34.59 -58.12
N ILE A 185 -6.55 -35.62 -58.49
CA ILE A 185 -6.69 -36.38 -59.75
C ILE A 185 -8.09 -36.97 -59.96
N GLY A 186 -8.90 -37.11 -58.90
CA GLY A 186 -10.24 -37.69 -58.93
C GLY A 186 -11.42 -36.78 -59.32
N GLU A 187 -11.24 -35.48 -59.56
CA GLU A 187 -12.37 -34.58 -59.87
C GLU A 187 -12.69 -34.42 -61.37
N LYS A 188 -11.92 -35.05 -62.26
CA LYS A 188 -12.29 -35.16 -63.68
C LYS A 188 -12.91 -36.53 -63.95
N GLN A 189 -14.24 -36.62 -63.79
CA GLN A 189 -15.18 -37.31 -64.70
C GLN A 189 -16.55 -37.51 -64.02
N LYS A 190 -17.46 -36.56 -64.23
CA LYS A 190 -18.90 -36.82 -64.43
C LYS A 190 -19.37 -35.88 -65.55
N GLN A 191 -19.28 -36.38 -66.78
CA GLN A 191 -20.12 -35.94 -67.90
C GLN A 191 -21.35 -36.83 -67.93
#